data_AF-A0A8T3RJL1-F1
#
_entry.id   AF-A0A8T3RJL1-F1
#
_cell.length_a   1.000
_cell.length_b   1.000
_cell.length_c   1.000
_cell.angle_alpha   90.00
_cell.angle_beta   90.00
_cell.angle_gamma   90.00
#
_symmetry.space_group_name_H-M   'P 1'
#
loop_
_entity.id
_entity.type
_entity.pdbx_description
1 polymer ?
#
loop_
_entity_poly.entity_id
_entity_poly.type
_entity_poly.pdbx_seq_one_letter_code
_entity_poly.pdbx_strand_id
1 'polypeptide(L)'
;QLRQLGDVLVNYGLDVQVRVVDDALTGDREKTAKAEIAANLAHAGDFVIVNYTRKALGQNGGGHISPLAAYDEAGDSFLVLDVNPNDGKRWSWVPASALFAAMRTKDTIENRGYLLVHEGAAAKGAP
;
A
#
# COMPACT_ATOMS: atom_id res chain seq x y z
N GLN A 1 -6.19 2.46 10.92
CA GLN A 1 -5.50 1.15 10.82
C GLN A 1 -4.10 1.22 10.21
N LEU A 2 -3.81 2.17 9.30
CA LEU A 2 -2.50 2.27 8.62
C LEU A 2 -1.30 2.37 9.60
N ARG A 3 -1.32 3.33 10.52
CA ARG A 3 -0.23 3.50 11.51
C ARG A 3 -0.06 2.32 12.44
N GLN A 4 -1.16 1.74 12.91
CA GLN A 4 -1.11 0.55 13.78
C GLN A 4 -0.40 -0.62 13.10
N LEU A 5 -0.63 -0.84 11.81
CA LEU A 5 0.13 -1.84 11.06
C LEU A 5 1.61 -1.45 10.94
N GLY A 6 1.91 -0.18 10.65
CA GLY A 6 3.28 0.33 10.64
C GLY A 6 3.99 0.08 11.97
N ASP A 7 3.36 0.38 13.10
CA ASP A 7 3.91 0.20 14.44
C ASP A 7 4.20 -1.28 14.75
N VAL A 8 3.33 -2.20 14.31
CA VAL A 8 3.58 -3.64 14.45
C VAL A 8 4.86 -4.02 13.69
N LEU A 9 5.00 -3.60 12.43
CA LEU A 9 6.16 -3.93 11.61
C LEU A 9 7.47 -3.33 12.17
N VAL A 10 7.42 -2.09 12.66
CA VAL A 10 8.55 -1.45 13.36
C VAL A 10 8.94 -2.21 14.62
N ASN A 11 7.96 -2.71 15.40
CA ASN A 11 8.24 -3.51 16.59
C ASN A 11 8.90 -4.87 16.28
N TYR A 12 8.78 -5.36 15.05
CA TYR A 12 9.53 -6.52 14.55
C TYR A 12 10.90 -6.17 13.96
N GLY A 13 11.34 -4.91 14.10
CA GLY A 13 12.67 -4.46 13.68
C GLY A 13 12.80 -4.14 12.19
N LEU A 14 11.67 -3.94 11.48
CA LEU A 14 11.69 -3.48 10.09
C LEU A 14 11.82 -1.95 10.01
N ASP A 15 12.43 -1.46 8.93
CA ASP A 15 12.35 -0.06 8.58
C ASP A 15 11.06 0.19 7.79
N VAL A 16 10.21 1.09 8.28
CA VAL A 16 8.87 1.30 7.75
C VAL A 16 8.58 2.78 7.58
N GLN A 17 8.26 3.15 6.35
CA GLN A 17 7.83 4.51 6.03
C GLN A 17 6.32 4.53 5.80
N VAL A 18 5.60 5.18 6.71
CA VAL A 18 4.14 5.36 6.60
C VAL A 18 3.84 6.58 5.72
N ARG A 19 3.01 6.39 4.68
CA ARG A 19 2.53 7.45 3.80
C ARG A 19 1.01 7.52 3.85
N VAL A 20 0.50 8.63 4.40
CA VAL A 20 -0.95 8.92 4.39
C VAL A 20 -1.28 9.61 3.07
N VAL A 21 -2.32 9.14 2.38
CA VAL A 21 -2.81 9.74 1.14
C VAL A 21 -3.97 10.66 1.49
N ASP A 22 -3.67 11.94 1.67
CA ASP A 22 -4.66 12.98 1.98
C ASP A 22 -5.18 13.68 0.71
N ASP A 23 -6.11 14.62 0.91
CA ASP A 23 -6.72 15.39 -0.18
C ASP A 23 -5.72 16.33 -0.89
N ALA A 24 -4.60 16.65 -0.24
CA ALA A 24 -3.54 17.45 -0.82
C ALA A 24 -2.56 16.63 -1.68
N LEU A 25 -2.55 15.29 -1.55
CA LEU A 25 -1.74 14.39 -2.36
C LEU A 25 -2.43 14.11 -3.70
N THR A 26 -2.40 15.08 -4.61
CA THR A 26 -2.93 15.01 -5.98
C THR A 26 -1.93 15.56 -6.99
N GLY A 27 -2.21 15.40 -8.29
CA GLY A 27 -1.38 15.96 -9.37
C GLY A 27 0.07 15.47 -9.30
N ASP A 28 1.04 16.39 -9.23
CA ASP A 28 2.46 16.03 -9.21
C ASP A 28 2.89 15.31 -7.93
N ARG A 29 2.19 15.52 -6.80
CA ARG A 29 2.44 14.75 -5.57
C ARG A 29 2.00 13.30 -5.71
N GLU A 30 0.89 13.06 -6.41
CA GLU A 30 0.44 11.69 -6.73
C GLU A 30 1.41 11.00 -7.68
N LYS A 31 1.90 11.72 -8.71
CA LYS A 31 2.95 11.19 -9.59
C LYS A 31 4.22 10.82 -8.82
N THR A 32 4.64 11.68 -7.88
CA THR A 32 5.82 11.43 -7.04
C THR A 32 5.62 10.21 -6.15
N ALA A 33 4.46 10.09 -5.49
CA ALA A 33 4.12 8.92 -4.68
C ALA A 33 4.05 7.64 -5.52
N LYS A 34 3.49 7.70 -6.73
CA LYS A 34 3.45 6.56 -7.66
C LYS A 34 4.86 6.11 -8.04
N ALA A 35 5.75 7.05 -8.36
CA ALA A 35 7.14 6.77 -8.67
C ALA A 35 7.90 6.19 -7.47
N GLU A 36 7.63 6.66 -6.25
CA GLU A 36 8.18 6.12 -5.00
C GLU A 36 7.78 4.65 -4.80
N ILE A 37 6.50 4.32 -4.98
CA ILE A 37 6.00 2.94 -4.90
C ILE A 37 6.64 2.07 -5.99
N ALA A 38 6.67 2.54 -7.24
CA ALA A 38 7.26 1.78 -8.35
C ALA A 38 8.75 1.51 -8.14
N ALA A 39 9.50 2.49 -7.64
CA ALA A 39 10.91 2.34 -7.31
C ALA A 39 11.12 1.32 -6.19
N ASN A 40 10.31 1.36 -5.12
CA ASN A 40 10.37 0.37 -4.04
C ASN A 40 10.13 -1.07 -4.57
N LEU A 41 9.09 -1.26 -5.40
CA LEU A 41 8.77 -2.56 -6.00
C LEU A 41 9.87 -3.10 -6.94
N ALA A 42 10.79 -2.26 -7.41
CA ALA A 42 11.91 -2.67 -8.25
C ALA A 42 13.10 -3.25 -7.45
N HIS A 43 13.08 -3.14 -6.12
CA HIS A 43 14.15 -3.62 -5.25
C HIS A 43 13.77 -4.92 -4.56
N ALA A 44 14.58 -5.96 -4.74
CA ALA A 44 14.37 -7.24 -4.06
C ALA A 44 14.59 -7.09 -2.54
N GLY A 45 13.63 -7.60 -1.75
CA GLY A 45 13.66 -7.47 -0.28
C GLY A 45 12.86 -6.27 0.25
N ASP A 46 12.43 -5.38 -0.65
CA ASP A 46 11.52 -4.28 -0.33
C ASP A 46 10.07 -4.67 -0.60
N PHE A 47 9.15 -4.12 0.18
CA PHE A 47 7.72 -4.42 0.05
C PHE A 47 6.87 -3.16 0.18
N VAL A 48 5.77 -3.15 -0.56
CA VAL A 48 4.72 -2.13 -0.42
C VAL A 48 3.44 -2.76 0.09
N ILE A 49 2.86 -2.19 1.15
CA ILE A 49 1.57 -2.60 1.69
C ILE A 49 0.60 -1.43 1.60
N VAL A 50 -0.57 -1.64 1.00
CA VAL A 50 -1.60 -0.60 0.86
C VAL A 50 -2.75 -0.83 1.83
N ASN A 51 -3.29 0.25 2.38
CA ASN A 51 -4.57 0.33 3.05
C ASN A 51 -5.51 1.17 2.17
N TYR A 52 -6.62 0.61 1.73
CA TYR A 52 -7.55 1.27 0.82
C TYR A 52 -8.99 0.88 1.13
N THR A 53 -9.97 1.63 0.60
CA THR A 53 -11.38 1.22 0.68
C THR A 53 -11.79 0.44 -0.55
N ARG A 54 -12.38 -0.75 -0.35
CA ARG A 54 -12.91 -1.58 -1.43
C ARG A 54 -14.05 -0.90 -2.20
N LYS A 55 -14.83 -0.06 -1.52
CA LYS A 55 -15.95 0.68 -2.12
C LYS A 55 -15.53 1.58 -3.27
N ALA A 56 -14.38 2.24 -3.18
CA ALA A 56 -13.88 3.11 -4.24
C ALA A 56 -13.48 2.34 -5.51
N LEU A 57 -13.24 1.03 -5.37
CA LEU A 57 -12.95 0.12 -6.48
C LEU A 57 -14.18 -0.67 -6.95
N GLY A 58 -15.38 -0.31 -6.48
CA GLY A 58 -16.62 -1.05 -6.79
C GLY A 58 -16.68 -2.45 -6.19
N GLN A 59 -15.87 -2.73 -5.17
CA GLN A 59 -15.81 -4.03 -4.50
C GLN A 59 -16.67 -4.02 -3.22
N ASN A 60 -17.20 -5.20 -2.87
CA ASN A 60 -17.94 -5.38 -1.62
C ASN A 60 -16.99 -5.34 -0.41
N GLY A 61 -17.45 -4.71 0.67
CA GLY A 61 -16.71 -4.63 1.94
C GLY A 61 -16.37 -3.21 2.38
N GLY A 62 -15.43 -3.11 3.30
CA GLY A 62 -14.98 -1.86 3.92
C GLY A 62 -13.54 -1.49 3.58
N GLY A 63 -12.78 -1.05 4.58
CA GLY A 63 -11.32 -0.92 4.47
C GLY A 63 -10.67 -2.29 4.27
N HIS A 64 -9.57 -2.30 3.52
CA HIS A 64 -8.81 -3.51 3.23
C HIS A 64 -7.32 -3.21 3.16
N ILE A 65 -6.51 -4.20 3.50
CA ILE A 65 -5.05 -4.12 3.49
C ILE A 65 -4.50 -5.28 2.67
N SER A 66 -3.58 -5.00 1.75
CA SER A 66 -2.93 -6.03 0.93
C SER A 66 -1.57 -5.56 0.41
N PRO A 67 -0.63 -6.48 0.13
CA PRO A 67 0.62 -6.14 -0.55
C PRO A 67 0.40 -5.74 -2.01
N LEU A 68 1.31 -4.93 -2.54
CA LEU A 68 1.52 -4.77 -3.99
C LEU A 68 2.67 -5.67 -4.44
N ALA A 69 2.53 -6.29 -5.61
CA ALA A 69 3.54 -7.19 -6.17
C ALA A 69 4.27 -6.64 -7.39
N ALA A 70 3.63 -5.73 -8.14
CA ALA A 70 4.20 -5.19 -9.37
C ALA A 70 3.52 -3.88 -9.75
N TYR A 71 4.25 -3.09 -10.55
CA TYR A 71 3.72 -1.96 -11.31
C TYR A 71 3.90 -2.24 -12.80
N ASP A 72 2.83 -2.06 -13.58
CA ASP A 72 2.87 -2.11 -15.03
C ASP A 72 2.81 -0.69 -15.59
N GLU A 73 3.91 -0.26 -16.21
CA GLU A 73 4.04 1.08 -16.78
C GLU A 73 3.11 1.30 -17.98
N ALA A 74 2.89 0.26 -18.80
CA ALA A 74 2.09 0.39 -20.01
C ALA A 74 0.59 0.57 -19.70
N GLY A 75 0.08 -0.16 -18.72
CA GLY A 75 -1.31 -0.09 -18.26
C GLY A 75 -1.55 0.85 -17.08
N ASP A 76 -0.51 1.55 -16.59
CA ASP A 76 -0.54 2.40 -15.39
C ASP A 76 -1.30 1.76 -14.21
N SER A 77 -0.90 0.54 -13.86
CA SER A 77 -1.65 -0.32 -12.94
C SER A 77 -0.74 -1.02 -11.94
N PHE A 78 -1.23 -1.22 -10.72
CA PHE A 78 -0.56 -2.02 -9.69
C PHE A 78 -1.21 -3.39 -9.54
N LEU A 79 -0.39 -4.42 -9.37
CA LEU A 79 -0.85 -5.75 -9.01
C LEU A 79 -1.06 -5.82 -7.49
N VAL A 80 -2.31 -5.82 -7.06
CA VAL A 80 -2.69 -6.02 -5.65
C VAL A 80 -2.81 -7.52 -5.37
N LEU A 81 -2.09 -8.03 -4.37
CA LEU A 81 -2.21 -9.41 -3.89
C LEU A 81 -3.28 -9.49 -2.81
N ASP A 82 -4.54 -9.57 -3.23
CA ASP A 82 -5.69 -9.54 -2.32
C ASP A 82 -5.68 -10.75 -1.36
N VAL A 83 -5.50 -10.45 -0.07
CA VAL A 83 -5.42 -11.45 1.01
C VAL A 83 -6.77 -11.99 1.46
N ASN A 84 -7.89 -11.48 0.93
CA ASN A 84 -9.22 -12.02 1.22
C ASN A 84 -9.64 -13.05 0.15
N PRO A 85 -9.57 -14.36 0.45
CA PRO A 85 -9.85 -15.41 -0.52
C PRO A 85 -11.33 -15.54 -0.88
N ASN A 86 -12.25 -14.92 -0.13
CA ASN A 86 -13.69 -15.16 -0.24
C ASN A 86 -14.32 -14.62 -1.53
N ASP A 87 -13.64 -13.72 -2.23
CA ASP A 87 -14.14 -13.11 -3.47
C ASP A 87 -13.64 -13.83 -4.75
N GLY A 88 -12.93 -14.96 -4.58
CA GLY A 88 -12.40 -15.76 -5.69
C GLY A 88 -11.25 -15.11 -6.46
N LYS A 89 -10.87 -13.87 -6.11
CA LYS A 89 -9.77 -13.12 -6.69
C LYS A 89 -8.62 -13.06 -5.69
N ARG A 90 -7.51 -13.71 -6.00
CA ARG A 90 -6.30 -13.71 -5.17
C ARG A 90 -5.32 -12.60 -5.54
N TRP A 91 -5.50 -12.03 -6.73
CA TRP A 91 -4.74 -10.89 -7.22
C TRP A 91 -5.56 -10.14 -8.25
N SER A 92 -5.30 -8.84 -8.38
CA SER A 92 -5.96 -7.99 -9.38
C SER A 92 -5.07 -6.83 -9.78
N TRP A 93 -5.04 -6.54 -11.08
CA TRP A 93 -4.50 -5.29 -11.59
C TRP A 93 -5.50 -4.16 -11.32
N VAL A 94 -5.05 -3.14 -10.60
CA VAL A 94 -5.85 -1.96 -10.25
C VAL A 94 -5.18 -0.73 -10.87
N PRO A 95 -5.91 0.09 -11.65
CA PRO A 95 -5.37 1.34 -12.17
C PRO A 95 -4.81 2.21 -11.04
N ALA A 96 -3.64 2.80 -11.24
CA ALA A 96 -2.95 3.57 -10.20
C ALA A 96 -3.84 4.70 -9.66
N SER A 97 -4.51 5.45 -10.55
CA SER A 97 -5.43 6.53 -10.17
C SER A 97 -6.60 6.04 -9.31
N ALA A 98 -7.16 4.86 -9.61
CA ALA A 98 -8.22 4.26 -8.83
C ALA A 98 -7.71 3.82 -7.44
N LEU A 99 -6.50 3.25 -7.36
CA LEU A 99 -5.89 2.87 -6.10
C LEU A 99 -5.59 4.09 -5.22
N PHE A 100 -5.03 5.16 -5.78
CA PHE A 100 -4.81 6.42 -5.06
C PHE A 100 -6.13 7.04 -4.59
N ALA A 101 -7.18 7.04 -5.41
CA ALA A 101 -8.51 7.47 -4.99
C ALA A 101 -9.05 6.61 -3.83
N ALA A 102 -8.81 5.29 -3.85
CA ALA A 102 -9.23 4.39 -2.78
C ALA A 102 -8.43 4.60 -1.48
N MET A 103 -7.15 4.95 -1.57
CA MET A 103 -6.32 5.32 -0.43
C MET A 103 -6.66 6.72 0.13
N ARG A 104 -7.09 7.65 -0.74
CA ARG A 104 -7.51 9.01 -0.39
C ARG A 104 -8.89 9.08 0.24
N THR A 105 -9.13 8.23 1.24
CA THR A 105 -10.40 8.14 1.93
C THR A 105 -10.18 8.05 3.43
N LYS A 106 -11.05 8.69 4.20
CA LYS A 106 -10.98 8.70 5.67
C LYS A 106 -11.17 7.29 6.26
N ASP A 107 -10.29 6.91 7.18
CA ASP A 107 -10.40 5.74 8.06
C ASP A 107 -10.39 6.20 9.52
N THR A 108 -11.58 6.49 10.06
CA THR A 108 -11.84 6.88 11.46
C THR A 108 -11.11 8.16 11.90
N ILE A 109 -9.77 8.12 12.04
CA ILE A 109 -8.91 9.18 12.57
C ILE A 109 -8.16 9.93 11.46
N GLU A 110 -7.66 9.25 10.43
CA GLU A 110 -6.88 9.84 9.33
C GLU A 110 -7.20 9.13 8.01
N ASN A 111 -6.70 9.65 6.88
CA ASN A 111 -6.89 8.96 5.61
C ASN A 111 -6.07 7.66 5.56
N ARG A 112 -6.44 6.77 4.64
CA ARG A 112 -5.67 5.57 4.37
C ARG A 112 -4.40 5.92 3.55
N GLY A 113 -3.71 4.93 3.03
CA GLY A 113 -2.42 5.14 2.39
C GLY A 113 -1.61 3.86 2.26
N TYR A 114 -0.29 3.99 2.22
CA TYR A 114 0.62 2.87 1.98
C TYR A 114 1.82 2.90 2.93
N LEU A 115 2.47 1.74 3.04
CA LEU A 115 3.69 1.51 3.78
C LEU A 115 4.77 1.08 2.79
N LEU A 116 5.93 1.71 2.87
CA LEU A 116 7.16 1.16 2.29
C LEU A 116 7.88 0.42 3.41
N VAL A 117 8.21 -0.84 3.17
CA VAL A 117 8.79 -1.74 4.17
C VAL A 117 10.10 -2.26 3.62
N HIS A 118 11.14 -2.13 4.43
CA HIS A 118 12.49 -2.57 4.14
C HIS A 118 13.01 -3.45 5.27
N GLU A 119 14.05 -4.24 4.99
CA GLU A 119 14.83 -4.86 6.06
C GLU A 119 15.38 -3.75 6.97
N GLY A 120 15.08 -3.82 8.26
CA GLY A 120 15.66 -2.87 9.22
C GLY A 120 17.13 -3.20 9.48
N ALA A 121 17.84 -2.30 10.14
CA ALA A 121 19.20 -2.59 10.60
C ALA A 121 19.18 -3.88 11.40
N ALA A 122 19.88 -4.91 10.92
CA ALA A 122 19.85 -6.28 11.42
C ALA A 122 19.56 -6.29 12.92
N ALA A 123 18.37 -6.77 13.31
CA ALA A 123 18.04 -6.95 14.71
C ALA A 123 19.18 -7.77 15.32
N LYS A 124 19.94 -7.16 16.23
CA LYS A 124 20.97 -7.86 16.99
C LYS A 124 20.28 -8.99 17.76
N GLY A 125 20.27 -10.18 17.18
CA GLY A 125 19.64 -11.37 17.74
C GLY A 125 18.16 -11.48 17.38
N ALA A 126 17.86 -12.10 16.25
CA ALA A 126 16.76 -13.05 16.19
C ALA A 126 17.36 -14.47 16.27
N PRO A 127 16.74 -15.40 17.02
CA PRO A 127 17.34 -16.68 17.44
C PRO A 127 17.68 -17.64 16.30
#